data_AF-A0AA95LXC6-F1
#
_entry.id   AF-A0AA95LXC6-F1
#
_cell.length_a   1.000
_cell.length_b   1.000
_cell.length_c   1.000
_cell.angle_alpha   90.00
_cell.angle_beta   90.00
_cell.angle_gamma   90.00
#
_symmetry.space_group_name_H-M   'P 1'
#
loop_
_entity.id
_entity.type
_entity.pdbx_description
1 polymer ?
#
loop_
_entity_poly.entity_id
_entity_poly.type
_entity_poly.pdbx_seq_one_letter_code
_entity_poly.pdbx_strand_id
1 'polypeptide(L)'
;MNFIFDLIASYAIPTILLTFLLLLVFVFSYFVVYKKICKGETKLTVQKIILFVLIAGYYSLALSATSFGRSDDMFFARTFDFDVLSVYKKAWNNFSFSSFFHIILNIGMLFPLGILFPLFSKIFQKTKWMLIISIIASLLIEILEFTLQRGSMELADLLHNTLGMMLGYSVLNIVLIFLKKNESDTKIIKYLYLPITVGFVAIGIMISYQMKEFGNMPIDPITKTDMSHVTIKTSIELQDEGKKMPVYKDYVTKKSHVRDVEILSPKEAFQKLKQGEFDPIGSFKAGDTLFITKYNIDYYTDTKGFSQPIYVFEVHLNDSEEDSWSQPISARK
;
A
#
# COMPACT_ATOMS: atom_id res chain seq x y z
N MET A 1 -17.51 31.01 -10.55
CA MET A 1 -17.03 30.76 -9.18
C MET A 1 -15.79 29.89 -9.33
N ASN A 2 -14.66 30.27 -8.72
CA ASN A 2 -13.36 29.67 -9.04
C ASN A 2 -13.31 28.23 -8.56
N PHE A 3 -13.06 27.27 -9.45
CA PHE A 3 -12.87 25.84 -9.14
C PHE A 3 -11.95 25.62 -7.92
N ILE A 4 -10.90 26.44 -7.80
CA ILE A 4 -9.96 26.42 -6.66
C ILE A 4 -10.67 26.77 -5.34
N PHE A 5 -11.56 27.76 -5.35
CA PHE A 5 -12.33 28.17 -4.17
C PHE A 5 -13.30 27.06 -3.75
N ASP A 6 -14.01 26.45 -4.71
CA ASP A 6 -14.96 25.38 -4.43
C ASP A 6 -14.24 24.11 -3.93
N LEU A 7 -13.06 23.81 -4.48
CA LEU A 7 -12.18 22.73 -4.00
C LEU A 7 -11.70 23.00 -2.57
N ILE A 8 -11.18 24.19 -2.29
CA ILE A 8 -10.73 24.56 -0.94
C ILE A 8 -11.89 24.51 0.05
N ALA A 9 -13.05 25.06 -0.31
CA ALA A 9 -14.23 25.03 0.55
C ALA A 9 -14.71 23.60 0.83
N SER A 10 -14.68 22.72 -0.18
CA SER A 10 -15.08 21.31 -0.06
C SER A 10 -14.26 20.53 0.97
N TYR A 11 -12.96 20.80 1.12
CA TYR A 11 -12.12 20.13 2.12
C TYR A 11 -11.98 20.92 3.43
N ALA A 12 -11.91 22.25 3.37
CA ALA A 12 -11.67 23.08 4.55
C ALA A 12 -12.87 23.11 5.49
N ILE A 13 -14.10 23.21 4.96
CA ILE A 13 -15.30 23.28 5.81
C ILE A 13 -15.48 22.00 6.63
N PRO A 14 -15.46 20.78 6.06
CA PRO A 14 -15.55 19.56 6.86
C PRO A 14 -14.39 19.42 7.85
N THR A 15 -13.17 19.81 7.45
CA THR A 15 -11.99 19.79 8.33
C THR A 15 -12.20 20.66 9.56
N ILE A 16 -12.69 21.89 9.38
CA ILE A 16 -12.95 22.84 10.48
C ILE A 16 -14.05 22.31 11.39
N LEU A 17 -15.16 21.83 10.83
CA LEU A 17 -16.29 21.29 11.59
C LEU A 17 -15.88 20.07 12.43
N LEU A 18 -15.13 19.15 11.84
CA LEU A 18 -14.63 17.96 12.52
C LEU A 18 -13.61 18.32 13.61
N THR A 19 -12.71 19.26 13.33
CA THR A 19 -11.76 19.77 14.34
C THR A 19 -12.50 20.37 15.52
N PHE A 20 -13.52 21.20 15.26
CA PHE A 20 -14.34 21.82 16.28
C PHE A 20 -15.10 20.77 17.12
N LEU A 21 -15.68 19.75 16.48
CA LEU A 21 -16.34 18.64 17.17
C LEU A 21 -15.37 17.87 18.09
N LEU A 22 -14.17 17.54 17.61
CA LEU A 22 -13.15 16.86 18.41
C LEU A 22 -12.71 17.70 19.61
N LEU A 23 -12.60 19.03 19.44
CA LEU A 23 -12.30 19.95 20.53
C LEU A 23 -13.42 19.99 21.57
N LEU A 24 -14.70 20.00 21.15
CA LEU A 24 -15.83 19.92 22.08
C LEU A 24 -15.83 18.61 22.87
N VAL A 25 -15.60 17.47 22.20
CA VAL A 25 -15.50 16.16 22.84
C VAL A 25 -14.33 16.11 23.83
N PHE A 26 -13.21 16.74 23.50
CA PHE A 26 -12.06 16.84 24.40
C PHE A 26 -12.36 17.68 25.64
N VAL A 27 -12.97 18.85 25.47
CA VAL A 27 -13.39 19.71 26.57
C VAL A 27 -14.38 18.97 27.47
N PHE A 28 -15.39 18.31 26.88
CA PHE A 28 -16.34 17.48 27.62
C PHE A 28 -15.64 16.34 28.37
N SER A 29 -14.79 15.57 27.69
CA SER A 29 -14.03 14.47 28.29
C SER A 29 -13.15 14.95 29.44
N TYR A 30 -12.52 16.12 29.32
CA TYR A 30 -11.68 16.65 30.39
C TYR A 30 -12.48 17.14 31.60
N PHE A 31 -13.53 17.94 31.40
CA PHE A 31 -14.27 18.52 32.52
C PHE A 31 -15.26 17.54 33.15
N VAL A 32 -15.93 16.71 32.34
CA VAL A 32 -16.94 15.77 32.83
C VAL A 32 -16.29 14.45 33.20
N VAL A 33 -15.60 13.79 32.28
CA VAL A 33 -15.05 12.46 32.55
C VAL A 33 -13.85 12.55 33.48
N TYR A 34 -12.81 13.29 33.12
CA TYR A 34 -11.57 13.32 33.91
C TYR A 34 -11.72 14.06 35.24
N LYS A 35 -12.25 15.30 35.24
CA LYS A 35 -12.37 16.11 36.47
C LYS A 35 -13.52 15.67 37.37
N LYS A 36 -14.71 15.46 36.82
CA LYS A 36 -15.91 15.18 37.64
C LYS A 36 -16.07 13.69 37.98
N ILE A 37 -15.89 12.78 37.01
CA ILE A 37 -16.07 11.33 37.23
C ILE A 37 -14.81 10.70 37.83
N CYS A 38 -13.65 10.83 37.17
CA CYS A 38 -12.40 10.21 37.60
C CYS A 38 -11.68 10.98 38.73
N LYS A 39 -12.19 12.15 39.13
CA LYS A 39 -11.61 13.03 40.17
C LYS A 39 -10.13 13.34 39.93
N GLY A 40 -9.73 13.47 38.67
CA GLY A 40 -8.34 13.65 38.28
C GLY A 40 -7.79 15.02 38.67
N GLU A 41 -6.65 15.05 39.34
CA GLU A 41 -6.09 16.29 39.90
C GLU A 41 -5.25 17.08 38.90
N THR A 42 -4.71 16.45 37.85
CA THR A 42 -3.81 17.13 36.92
C THR A 42 -4.53 18.22 36.13
N LYS A 43 -3.85 19.35 35.89
CA LYS A 43 -4.36 20.45 35.06
C LYS A 43 -3.75 20.36 33.66
N LEU A 44 -4.54 20.70 32.65
CA LEU A 44 -4.04 20.89 31.28
C LEU A 44 -3.17 22.15 31.22
N THR A 45 -1.95 22.01 30.70
CA THR A 45 -1.08 23.13 30.39
C THR A 45 -1.42 23.69 29.00
N VAL A 46 -1.12 24.97 28.75
CA VAL A 46 -1.32 25.61 27.43
C VAL A 46 -0.61 24.81 26.32
N GLN A 47 0.59 24.31 26.60
CA GLN A 47 1.33 23.44 25.67
C GLN A 47 0.52 22.19 25.28
N LYS A 48 -0.11 21.50 26.24
CA LYS A 48 -0.93 20.30 25.95
C LYS A 48 -2.17 20.63 25.13
N ILE A 49 -2.75 21.82 25.35
CA ILE A 49 -3.88 22.30 24.56
C ILE A 49 -3.45 22.56 23.11
N ILE A 50 -2.33 23.25 22.90
CA ILE A 50 -1.77 23.50 21.56
C ILE A 50 -1.49 22.18 20.85
N LEU A 51 -0.83 21.23 21.51
CA LEU A 51 -0.56 19.91 20.94
C LEU A 51 -1.85 19.19 20.55
N PHE A 52 -2.89 19.23 21.38
CA PHE A 52 -4.17 18.62 21.08
C PHE A 52 -4.84 19.27 19.86
N VAL A 53 -4.84 20.59 19.76
CA VAL A 53 -5.37 21.32 18.59
C VAL A 53 -4.63 20.92 17.31
N LEU A 54 -3.29 20.80 17.36
CA LEU A 54 -2.49 20.36 16.21
C LEU A 54 -2.83 18.93 15.78
N ILE A 55 -2.97 18.00 16.74
CA ILE A 55 -3.38 16.62 16.47
C ILE A 55 -4.78 16.61 15.84
N ALA A 56 -5.74 17.28 16.48
CA ALA A 56 -7.13 17.31 16.03
C ALA A 56 -7.25 17.92 14.62
N GLY A 57 -6.55 19.02 14.35
CA GLY A 57 -6.53 19.66 13.04
C GLY A 57 -5.92 18.76 11.96
N TYR A 58 -4.77 18.14 12.23
CA TYR A 58 -4.12 17.24 11.29
C TYR A 58 -5.01 16.04 10.92
N TYR A 59 -5.57 15.34 11.90
CA TYR A 59 -6.41 14.17 11.63
C TYR A 59 -7.78 14.55 11.06
N SER A 60 -8.30 15.73 11.39
CA SER A 60 -9.51 16.22 10.73
C SER A 60 -9.28 16.51 9.26
N LEU A 61 -8.09 17.04 8.90
CA LEU A 61 -7.70 17.25 7.51
C LEU A 61 -7.51 15.91 6.80
N ALA A 62 -6.79 14.97 7.42
CA ALA A 62 -6.57 13.64 6.86
C ALA A 62 -7.90 12.91 6.62
N LEU A 63 -8.80 12.92 7.61
CA LEU A 63 -10.13 12.34 7.47
C LEU A 63 -10.93 13.05 6.37
N SER A 64 -10.84 14.38 6.27
CA SER A 64 -11.61 15.10 5.25
C SER A 64 -11.13 14.81 3.84
N ALA A 65 -9.82 14.69 3.65
CA ALA A 65 -9.19 14.32 2.38
C ALA A 65 -9.60 12.91 1.93
N THR A 66 -9.74 11.95 2.86
CA THR A 66 -10.12 10.57 2.53
C THR A 66 -11.63 10.35 2.44
N SER A 67 -12.45 11.18 3.09
CA SER A 67 -13.91 11.00 3.21
C SER A 67 -14.74 11.78 2.21
N PHE A 68 -14.42 13.06 1.98
CA PHE A 68 -15.29 13.96 1.20
C PHE A 68 -14.84 14.11 -0.25
N GLY A 69 -13.72 13.49 -0.63
CA GLY A 69 -13.22 13.46 -2.00
C GLY A 69 -13.65 12.25 -2.83
N ARG A 70 -14.44 11.31 -2.27
CA ARG A 70 -14.85 10.08 -2.98
C ARG A 70 -16.29 10.19 -3.45
N SER A 71 -16.53 9.85 -4.72
CA SER A 71 -17.86 9.71 -5.30
C SER A 71 -18.60 8.52 -4.69
N ASP A 72 -19.85 8.72 -4.27
CA ASP A 72 -20.70 7.74 -3.57
C ASP A 72 -21.06 6.47 -4.37
N ASP A 73 -20.66 6.39 -5.64
CA ASP A 73 -21.11 5.36 -6.60
C ASP A 73 -20.34 4.02 -6.60
N MET A 74 -19.41 3.79 -5.67
CA MET A 74 -18.61 2.55 -5.66
C MET A 74 -18.73 1.80 -4.34
N PHE A 75 -19.66 0.84 -4.30
CA PHE A 75 -19.65 -0.24 -3.30
C PHE A 75 -18.42 -1.12 -3.53
N PHE A 76 -17.32 -0.83 -2.82
CA PHE A 76 -16.15 -1.70 -2.83
C PHE A 76 -16.47 -2.98 -2.03
N ALA A 77 -16.10 -4.14 -2.59
CA ALA A 77 -16.07 -5.38 -1.84
C ALA A 77 -15.09 -5.23 -0.67
N ARG A 78 -15.58 -5.40 0.56
CA ARG A 78 -14.76 -5.38 1.77
C ARG A 78 -13.91 -6.63 1.80
N THR A 79 -12.61 -6.49 1.59
CA THR A 79 -11.66 -7.60 1.69
C THR A 79 -10.79 -7.44 2.93
N PHE A 80 -10.30 -8.58 3.45
CA PHE A 80 -9.21 -8.60 4.40
C PHE A 80 -7.97 -9.03 3.62
N ASP A 81 -6.95 -8.17 3.56
CA ASP A 81 -5.65 -8.56 3.01
C ASP A 81 -4.65 -8.69 4.16
N PHE A 82 -4.26 -9.94 4.43
CA PHE A 82 -3.24 -10.27 5.42
C PHE A 82 -1.85 -10.47 4.78
N ASP A 83 -1.72 -10.46 3.44
CA ASP A 83 -0.41 -10.53 2.79
C ASP A 83 0.24 -9.14 2.82
N VAL A 84 1.03 -8.89 3.86
CA VAL A 84 1.82 -7.64 4.00
C VAL A 84 2.69 -7.39 2.76
N LEU A 85 3.11 -8.42 2.05
CA LEU A 85 3.98 -8.29 0.87
C LEU A 85 3.21 -7.92 -0.40
N SER A 86 1.88 -8.04 -0.43
CA SER A 86 1.06 -7.78 -1.62
C SER A 86 1.25 -6.34 -2.12
N VAL A 87 1.21 -5.36 -1.22
CA VAL A 87 1.37 -3.93 -1.56
C VAL A 87 2.76 -3.64 -2.11
N TYR A 88 3.80 -4.26 -1.56
CA TYR A 88 5.17 -4.09 -2.06
C TYR A 88 5.39 -4.78 -3.40
N LYS A 89 4.83 -5.98 -3.61
CA LYS A 89 4.87 -6.67 -4.90
C LYS A 89 4.11 -5.87 -5.96
N LYS A 90 2.93 -5.34 -5.63
CA LYS A 90 2.15 -4.46 -6.50
C LYS A 90 2.93 -3.19 -6.87
N ALA A 91 3.57 -2.57 -5.90
CA ALA A 91 4.43 -1.40 -6.14
C ALA A 91 5.67 -1.75 -6.95
N TRP A 92 6.23 -2.94 -6.76
CA TRP A 92 7.35 -3.44 -7.55
C TRP A 92 6.94 -3.72 -9.00
N ASN A 93 5.87 -4.50 -9.24
CA ASN A 93 5.41 -4.89 -10.57
C ASN A 93 5.05 -3.66 -11.42
N ASN A 94 4.36 -2.68 -10.82
CA ASN A 94 3.98 -1.44 -11.51
C ASN A 94 5.09 -0.38 -11.54
N PHE A 95 6.03 -0.44 -10.59
CA PHE A 95 7.13 0.51 -10.39
C PHE A 95 6.75 1.98 -10.63
N SER A 96 5.59 2.39 -10.13
CA SER A 96 5.01 3.71 -10.41
C SER A 96 5.08 4.62 -9.18
N PHE A 97 5.20 5.94 -9.40
CA PHE A 97 5.12 6.92 -8.32
C PHE A 97 3.83 6.75 -7.52
N SER A 98 2.69 6.50 -8.18
CA SER A 98 1.40 6.31 -7.52
C SER A 98 1.41 5.16 -6.52
N SER A 99 2.00 4.01 -6.88
CA SER A 99 2.05 2.83 -6.00
C SER A 99 2.93 3.06 -4.78
N PHE A 100 4.10 3.68 -4.95
CA PHE A 100 4.97 4.03 -3.82
C PHE A 100 4.40 5.16 -2.97
N PHE A 101 3.69 6.11 -3.58
CA PHE A 101 3.07 7.22 -2.88
C PHE A 101 1.99 6.74 -1.91
N HIS A 102 1.24 5.69 -2.25
CA HIS A 102 0.30 5.03 -1.32
C HIS A 102 1.00 4.56 -0.03
N ILE A 103 2.10 3.82 -0.16
CA ILE A 103 2.90 3.37 0.99
C ILE A 103 3.43 4.56 1.81
N ILE A 104 3.92 5.60 1.14
CA ILE A 104 4.44 6.81 1.81
C ILE A 104 3.33 7.53 2.58
N LEU A 105 2.12 7.63 2.03
CA LEU A 105 0.98 8.25 2.71
C LEU A 105 0.58 7.47 3.97
N ASN A 106 0.57 6.13 3.91
CA ASN A 106 0.28 5.30 5.08
C ASN A 106 1.35 5.44 6.17
N ILE A 107 2.63 5.53 5.79
CA ILE A 107 3.69 5.89 6.75
C ILE A 107 3.49 7.32 7.28
N GLY A 108 3.12 8.27 6.44
CA GLY A 108 2.90 9.66 6.82
C GLY A 108 1.74 9.85 7.79
N MET A 109 0.72 8.99 7.74
CA MET A 109 -0.53 9.16 8.45
C MET A 109 -0.35 9.21 9.98
N LEU A 110 0.49 8.34 10.57
CA LEU A 110 0.78 8.37 12.01
C LEU A 110 2.10 9.04 12.41
N PHE A 111 2.90 9.50 11.44
CA PHE A 111 4.18 10.16 11.73
C PHE A 111 4.05 11.36 12.69
N PRO A 112 3.07 12.28 12.54
CA PRO A 112 2.92 13.39 13.48
C PRO A 112 2.63 12.95 14.92
N LEU A 113 1.87 11.87 15.16
CA LEU A 113 1.66 11.37 16.52
C LEU A 113 2.93 10.85 17.16
N GLY A 114 3.85 10.32 16.34
CA GLY A 114 5.18 9.94 16.77
C GLY A 114 5.94 11.08 17.44
N ILE A 115 5.78 12.28 16.91
CA ILE A 115 6.36 13.52 17.45
C ILE A 115 5.53 14.04 18.64
N LEU A 116 4.20 14.02 18.53
CA LEU A 116 3.36 14.74 19.48
C LEU A 116 3.17 13.99 20.81
N PHE A 117 3.10 12.66 20.81
CA PHE A 117 2.87 11.86 22.02
C PHE A 117 3.97 11.96 23.09
N PRO A 118 5.27 11.87 22.75
CA PRO A 118 6.34 12.02 23.73
C PRO A 118 6.41 13.43 24.36
N LEU A 119 5.88 14.44 23.68
CA LEU A 119 5.74 15.80 24.20
C LEU A 119 4.53 15.91 25.16
N PHE A 120 3.50 15.11 24.96
CA PHE A 120 2.30 15.10 25.79
C PHE A 120 2.51 14.39 27.13
N SER A 121 3.26 13.28 27.16
CA SER A 121 3.51 12.50 28.37
C SER A 121 4.89 11.84 28.39
N LYS A 122 5.52 11.84 29.59
CA LYS A 122 6.80 11.12 29.84
C LYS A 122 6.68 9.61 29.64
N ILE A 123 5.47 9.05 29.72
CA ILE A 123 5.23 7.61 29.45
C ILE A 123 5.64 7.28 28.01
N PHE A 124 5.22 8.13 27.08
CA PHE A 124 5.49 8.05 25.64
C PHE A 124 6.91 8.48 25.26
N GLN A 125 7.76 8.87 26.21
CA GLN A 125 9.20 8.99 25.93
C GLN A 125 9.90 7.64 25.96
N LYS A 126 9.28 6.61 26.56
CA LYS A 126 9.82 5.24 26.60
C LYS A 126 9.41 4.48 25.34
N THR A 127 10.40 3.90 24.64
CA THR A 127 10.21 3.20 23.35
C THR A 127 9.15 2.11 23.40
N LYS A 128 9.09 1.32 24.49
CA LYS A 128 8.07 0.26 24.67
C LYS A 128 6.64 0.81 24.58
N TRP A 129 6.37 1.91 25.27
CA TRP A 129 5.02 2.49 25.30
C TRP A 129 4.67 3.18 23.99
N MET A 130 5.66 3.75 23.29
CA MET A 130 5.48 4.27 21.94
C MET A 130 5.15 3.19 20.93
N LEU A 131 5.83 2.05 21.01
CA LEU A 131 5.53 0.91 20.13
C LEU A 131 4.14 0.33 20.40
N ILE A 132 3.75 0.19 21.67
CA ILE A 132 2.42 -0.32 22.03
C ILE A 132 1.34 0.62 21.50
N ILE A 133 1.47 1.93 21.74
CA ILE A 133 0.44 2.87 21.32
C ILE A 133 0.42 3.05 19.80
N SER A 134 1.55 2.90 19.09
CA SER A 134 1.56 2.92 17.62
C SER A 134 0.77 1.76 17.03
N ILE A 135 0.94 0.55 17.56
CA ILE A 135 0.18 -0.62 17.12
C ILE A 135 -1.31 -0.44 17.43
N ILE A 136 -1.65 0.03 18.64
CA ILE A 136 -3.05 0.27 19.03
C ILE A 136 -3.70 1.35 18.16
N ALA A 137 -3.03 2.49 17.97
CA ALA A 137 -3.55 3.58 17.15
C ALA A 137 -3.72 3.15 15.69
N SER A 138 -2.77 2.38 15.18
CA SER A 138 -2.84 1.84 13.83
C SER A 138 -4.00 0.85 13.65
N LEU A 139 -4.18 -0.08 14.59
CA LEU A 139 -5.30 -1.02 14.56
C LEU A 139 -6.65 -0.29 14.66
N LEU A 140 -6.72 0.78 15.46
CA LEU A 140 -7.92 1.59 15.57
C LEU A 140 -8.28 2.27 14.24
N ILE A 141 -7.27 2.77 13.49
CA ILE A 141 -7.49 3.36 12.17
C ILE A 141 -8.06 2.32 11.20
N GLU A 142 -7.45 1.14 11.09
CA GLU A 142 -7.95 0.06 10.21
C GLU A 142 -9.40 -0.32 10.55
N ILE A 143 -9.72 -0.45 11.84
CA ILE A 143 -11.08 -0.76 12.29
C ILE A 143 -12.05 0.37 11.90
N LEU A 144 -11.66 1.62 12.07
CA LEU A 144 -12.47 2.78 11.70
C LEU A 144 -12.70 2.83 10.18
N GLU A 145 -11.66 2.62 9.37
CA GLU A 145 -11.79 2.62 7.90
C GLU A 145 -12.65 1.47 7.38
N PHE A 146 -12.49 0.28 7.97
CA PHE A 146 -13.32 -0.89 7.66
C PHE A 146 -14.80 -0.67 8.03
N THR A 147 -15.06 -0.16 9.24
CA THR A 147 -16.44 0.10 9.72
C THR A 147 -17.13 1.25 8.99
N LEU A 148 -16.39 2.28 8.59
CA LEU A 148 -16.89 3.41 7.83
C LEU A 148 -17.03 3.11 6.32
N GLN A 149 -16.77 1.87 5.89
CA GLN A 149 -16.83 1.42 4.48
C GLN A 149 -15.88 2.18 3.56
N ARG A 150 -14.71 2.58 4.06
CA ARG A 150 -13.76 3.45 3.35
C ARG A 150 -12.61 2.69 2.69
N GLY A 151 -12.42 1.43 3.05
CA GLY A 151 -11.35 0.59 2.54
C GLY A 151 -11.48 -0.86 2.97
N SER A 152 -10.58 -1.68 2.41
CA SER A 152 -10.30 -3.03 2.90
C SER A 152 -9.37 -2.95 4.10
N MET A 153 -9.44 -3.93 5.00
CA MET A 153 -8.50 -4.00 6.12
C MET A 153 -7.20 -4.61 5.59
N GLU A 154 -6.13 -3.82 5.54
CA GLU A 154 -4.84 -4.24 4.99
C GLU A 154 -3.79 -4.32 6.11
N LEU A 155 -3.26 -5.51 6.35
CA LEU A 155 -2.23 -5.69 7.39
C LEU A 155 -0.95 -4.88 7.08
N ALA A 156 -0.69 -4.61 5.80
CA ALA A 156 0.40 -3.74 5.36
C ALA A 156 0.22 -2.30 5.88
N ASP A 157 -1.00 -1.76 5.86
CA ASP A 157 -1.29 -0.40 6.28
C ASP A 157 -1.14 -0.25 7.79
N LEU A 158 -1.51 -1.29 8.56
CA LEU A 158 -1.21 -1.35 9.98
C LEU A 158 0.30 -1.24 10.26
N LEU A 159 1.10 -1.94 9.46
CA LEU A 159 2.56 -1.92 9.58
C LEU A 159 3.14 -0.55 9.18
N HIS A 160 2.66 0.06 8.09
CA HIS A 160 3.12 1.37 7.62
C HIS A 160 2.79 2.49 8.62
N ASN A 161 1.57 2.51 9.14
CA ASN A 161 1.14 3.42 10.18
C ASN A 161 2.00 3.28 11.45
N THR A 162 2.21 2.03 11.90
CA THR A 162 3.11 1.74 13.04
C THR A 162 4.53 2.27 12.78
N LEU A 163 5.07 2.01 11.59
CA LEU A 163 6.38 2.48 11.14
C LEU A 163 6.47 4.01 11.16
N GLY A 164 5.45 4.68 10.62
CA GLY A 164 5.28 6.13 10.60
C GLY A 164 5.42 6.76 11.97
N MET A 165 4.63 6.28 12.92
CA MET A 165 4.65 6.77 14.30
C MET A 165 6.02 6.56 14.96
N MET A 166 6.66 5.42 14.73
CA MET A 166 7.99 5.13 15.27
C MET A 166 9.10 5.95 14.61
N LEU A 167 8.96 6.31 13.33
CA LEU A 167 9.85 7.25 12.64
C LEU A 167 9.71 8.66 13.22
N GLY A 168 8.48 9.16 13.42
CA GLY A 168 8.23 10.45 14.06
C GLY A 168 8.80 10.52 15.48
N TYR A 169 8.63 9.43 16.26
CA TYR A 169 9.24 9.29 17.58
C TYR A 169 10.77 9.36 17.52
N SER A 170 11.38 8.67 16.55
CA SER A 170 12.82 8.66 16.36
C SER A 170 13.35 10.06 16.03
N VAL A 171 12.71 10.75 15.06
CA VAL A 171 13.06 12.13 14.67
C VAL A 171 12.99 13.08 15.85
N LEU A 172 11.92 13.05 16.64
CA LEU A 172 11.81 13.91 17.82
C LEU A 172 12.95 13.66 18.82
N ASN A 173 13.24 12.40 19.15
CA ASN A 173 14.28 12.10 20.14
C ASN A 173 15.67 12.50 19.66
N ILE A 174 15.97 12.35 18.36
CA ILE A 174 17.20 12.86 17.75
C ILE A 174 17.29 14.39 17.95
N VAL A 175 16.23 15.13 17.62
CA VAL A 175 16.18 16.59 17.80
C VAL A 175 16.36 16.98 19.27
N LEU A 176 15.66 16.32 20.20
CA LEU A 176 15.77 16.60 21.64
C LEU A 176 17.17 16.32 22.20
N ILE A 177 17.87 15.31 21.68
CA ILE A 177 19.25 15.02 22.06
C ILE A 177 20.19 16.15 21.60
N PHE A 178 20.08 16.57 20.34
CA PHE A 178 20.87 17.69 19.80
C PHE A 178 20.65 19.00 20.58
N LEU A 179 19.40 19.28 20.98
CA LEU A 179 19.08 20.47 21.76
C LEU A 179 19.65 20.44 23.19
N LYS A 180 19.84 19.25 23.79
CA LYS A 180 20.30 19.10 25.16
C LYS A 180 21.82 19.18 25.35
N LYS A 181 22.62 19.26 24.27
CA LYS A 181 24.09 19.46 24.21
C LYS A 181 25.00 18.58 25.11
N ASN A 182 24.47 17.75 26.01
CA ASN A 182 25.22 16.97 27.03
C ASN A 182 24.88 15.46 27.02
N GLU A 183 24.28 14.96 25.94
CA GLU A 183 23.85 13.55 25.82
C GLU A 183 24.84 12.77 24.94
N SER A 184 25.09 11.49 25.27
CA SER A 184 26.10 10.66 24.60
C SER A 184 25.69 10.21 23.20
N ASP A 185 26.65 10.16 22.26
CA ASP A 185 26.47 9.70 20.87
C ASP A 185 25.79 8.33 20.75
N THR A 186 26.00 7.45 21.74
CA THR A 186 25.39 6.12 21.83
C THR A 186 23.85 6.15 21.89
N LYS A 187 23.24 7.20 22.44
CA LYS A 187 21.78 7.33 22.47
C LYS A 187 21.21 7.73 21.11
N ILE A 188 21.95 8.50 20.31
CA ILE A 188 21.52 8.94 18.97
C ILE A 188 21.43 7.73 18.04
N ILE A 189 22.43 6.83 18.07
CA ILE A 189 22.49 5.62 17.24
C ILE A 189 21.20 4.79 17.36
N LYS A 190 20.68 4.62 18.57
CA LYS A 190 19.43 3.91 18.83
C LYS A 190 18.26 4.46 18.01
N TYR A 191 18.13 5.78 17.92
CA TYR A 191 17.03 6.43 17.20
C TYR A 191 17.31 6.56 15.70
N LEU A 192 18.57 6.49 15.27
CA LEU A 192 18.94 6.47 13.85
C LEU A 192 18.69 5.12 13.18
N TYR A 193 18.71 4.02 13.92
CA TYR A 193 18.58 2.67 13.37
C TYR A 193 17.35 2.51 12.45
N LEU A 194 16.18 2.97 12.90
CA LEU A 194 14.94 2.81 12.14
C LEU A 194 14.90 3.68 10.86
N PRO A 195 15.12 5.00 10.89
CA PRO A 195 15.22 5.82 9.68
C PRO A 195 16.25 5.31 8.67
N ILE A 196 17.43 4.91 9.16
CA ILE A 196 18.50 4.37 8.32
C ILE A 196 18.05 3.08 7.65
N THR A 197 17.45 2.14 8.39
CA THR A 197 16.96 0.87 7.84
C THR A 197 15.91 1.11 6.75
N VAL A 198 14.93 1.97 7.01
CA VAL A 198 13.89 2.32 6.01
C VAL A 198 14.50 2.97 4.77
N GLY A 199 15.44 3.90 4.96
CA GLY A 199 16.15 4.56 3.88
C GLY A 199 16.97 3.60 3.03
N PHE A 200 17.72 2.68 3.66
CA PHE A 200 18.50 1.65 2.96
C PHE A 200 17.61 0.71 2.15
N VAL A 201 16.48 0.28 2.69
CA VAL A 201 15.52 -0.56 1.95
C VAL A 201 14.98 0.20 0.73
N ALA A 202 14.53 1.45 0.90
CA ALA A 202 14.02 2.25 -0.20
C ALA A 202 15.08 2.49 -1.29
N ILE A 203 16.31 2.85 -0.91
CA ILE A 203 17.43 3.03 -1.85
C ILE A 203 17.78 1.70 -2.53
N GLY A 204 17.79 0.59 -1.79
CA GLY A 204 18.04 -0.74 -2.34
C GLY A 204 17.03 -1.15 -3.40
N ILE A 205 15.74 -0.89 -3.18
CA ILE A 205 14.67 -1.11 -4.18
C ILE A 205 14.95 -0.28 -5.43
N MET A 206 15.29 0.99 -5.27
CA MET A 206 15.58 1.89 -6.40
C MET A 206 16.81 1.44 -7.19
N ILE A 207 17.93 1.13 -6.52
CA ILE A 207 19.16 0.64 -7.17
C ILE A 207 18.90 -0.67 -7.89
N SER A 208 18.24 -1.63 -7.23
CA SER A 208 17.87 -2.93 -7.81
C SER A 208 17.08 -2.75 -9.11
N TYR A 209 16.09 -1.86 -9.12
CA TYR A 209 15.34 -1.55 -10.33
C TYR A 209 16.20 -0.90 -11.41
N GLN A 210 17.04 0.08 -11.06
CA GLN A 210 17.89 0.77 -12.03
C GLN A 210 18.90 -0.18 -12.70
N MET A 211 19.41 -1.15 -11.96
CA MET A 211 20.34 -2.17 -12.47
C MET A 211 19.71 -3.14 -13.48
N LYS A 212 18.38 -3.29 -13.51
CA LYS A 212 17.73 -4.17 -14.49
C LYS A 212 17.86 -3.61 -15.90
N GLU A 213 18.16 -4.47 -16.87
CA GLU A 213 18.10 -4.09 -18.29
C GLU A 213 16.68 -3.67 -18.69
N PHE A 214 15.70 -4.50 -18.32
CA PHE A 214 14.28 -4.31 -18.61
C PHE A 214 13.46 -3.98 -17.36
N GLY A 215 12.29 -3.39 -17.53
CA GLY A 215 11.38 -3.04 -16.44
C GLY A 215 10.71 -4.25 -15.80
N ASN A 216 9.97 -4.02 -14.72
CA ASN A 216 9.11 -5.03 -14.12
C ASN A 216 7.85 -5.22 -14.98
N MET A 217 7.21 -6.37 -14.88
CA MET A 217 6.04 -6.69 -15.68
C MET A 217 4.77 -6.41 -14.86
N PRO A 218 3.90 -5.46 -15.25
CA PRO A 218 2.70 -5.12 -14.49
C PRO A 218 1.69 -6.26 -14.35
N ILE A 219 1.68 -7.19 -15.31
CA ILE A 219 0.80 -8.37 -15.32
C ILE A 219 1.33 -9.54 -14.49
N ASP A 220 2.52 -9.43 -13.90
CA ASP A 220 3.00 -10.47 -12.99
C ASP A 220 2.08 -10.50 -11.75
N PRO A 221 1.68 -11.69 -11.28
CA PRO A 221 0.72 -11.83 -10.19
C PRO A 221 1.26 -11.25 -8.89
N ILE A 222 0.39 -10.64 -8.10
CA ILE A 222 0.73 -10.13 -6.75
C ILE A 222 0.72 -11.30 -5.75
N THR A 223 -0.28 -12.16 -5.84
CA THR A 223 -0.44 -13.38 -5.03
C THR A 223 -0.76 -14.55 -5.93
N LYS A 224 -0.49 -15.77 -5.46
CA LYS A 224 -0.92 -16.95 -6.21
C LYS A 224 -2.40 -17.17 -6.00
N THR A 225 -3.12 -17.38 -7.09
CA THR A 225 -4.51 -17.82 -7.05
C THR A 225 -4.60 -19.24 -6.51
N ASP A 226 -5.53 -19.50 -5.59
CA ASP A 226 -5.75 -20.84 -5.08
C ASP A 226 -6.41 -21.72 -6.15
N MET A 227 -5.66 -22.70 -6.64
CA MET A 227 -6.10 -23.65 -7.67
C MET A 227 -6.44 -25.02 -7.08
N SER A 228 -6.45 -25.19 -5.75
CA SER A 228 -6.59 -26.49 -5.09
C SER A 228 -7.91 -27.21 -5.40
N HIS A 229 -8.95 -26.45 -5.71
CA HIS A 229 -10.29 -26.97 -6.02
C HIS A 229 -10.73 -26.69 -7.46
N VAL A 230 -9.79 -26.27 -8.32
CA VAL A 230 -10.04 -25.91 -9.71
C VAL A 230 -9.36 -26.92 -10.61
N THR A 231 -10.10 -27.45 -11.60
CA THR A 231 -9.55 -28.39 -12.57
C THR A 231 -9.15 -27.65 -13.83
N ILE A 232 -7.90 -27.79 -14.29
CA ILE A 232 -7.48 -27.23 -15.59
C ILE A 232 -7.41 -28.35 -16.63
N LYS A 233 -8.14 -28.19 -17.72
CA LYS A 233 -8.12 -29.05 -18.90
C LYS A 233 -7.59 -28.27 -20.09
N THR A 234 -6.94 -28.98 -21.01
CA THR A 234 -6.40 -28.38 -22.22
C THR A 234 -6.60 -29.32 -23.39
N SER A 235 -7.03 -28.78 -24.53
CA SER A 235 -7.20 -29.51 -25.79
C SER A 235 -6.04 -29.30 -26.77
N ILE A 236 -5.03 -28.52 -26.37
CA ILE A 236 -3.94 -28.08 -27.24
C ILE A 236 -2.63 -28.80 -26.91
N GLU A 237 -1.83 -29.04 -27.95
CA GLU A 237 -0.48 -29.57 -27.83
C GLU A 237 0.49 -28.44 -27.46
N LEU A 238 1.14 -28.57 -26.30
CA LEU A 238 2.05 -27.56 -25.75
C LEU A 238 3.49 -27.92 -26.08
N GLN A 239 4.19 -27.02 -26.78
CA GLN A 239 5.59 -27.21 -27.14
C GLN A 239 6.48 -27.19 -25.88
N ASP A 240 7.48 -28.07 -25.84
CA ASP A 240 8.47 -28.19 -24.76
C ASP A 240 9.64 -27.20 -24.91
N GLU A 241 9.93 -26.75 -26.13
CA GLU A 241 11.07 -25.88 -26.40
C GLU A 241 10.70 -24.40 -26.32
N GLY A 242 11.47 -23.64 -25.54
CA GLY A 242 11.45 -22.19 -25.55
C GLY A 242 12.00 -21.64 -26.87
N LYS A 243 11.55 -20.44 -27.25
CA LYS A 243 12.01 -19.75 -28.47
C LYS A 243 12.71 -18.44 -28.13
N LYS A 244 13.46 -17.90 -29.09
CA LYS A 244 13.96 -16.52 -29.00
C LYS A 244 12.91 -15.59 -29.60
N MET A 245 12.51 -14.58 -28.84
CA MET A 245 11.54 -13.58 -29.28
C MET A 245 12.14 -12.18 -29.16
N PRO A 246 11.85 -11.29 -30.12
CA PRO A 246 12.37 -9.93 -30.09
C PRO A 246 11.76 -9.13 -28.95
N VAL A 247 12.54 -8.24 -28.32
CA VAL A 247 12.06 -7.18 -27.45
C VAL A 247 12.10 -5.87 -28.21
N TYR A 248 11.06 -5.06 -28.07
CA TYR A 248 10.96 -3.77 -28.72
C TYR A 248 10.98 -2.63 -27.71
N LYS A 249 11.44 -1.46 -28.15
CA LYS A 249 11.24 -0.20 -27.43
C LYS A 249 10.27 0.66 -28.22
N ASP A 250 9.19 1.04 -27.55
CA ASP A 250 8.14 1.85 -28.16
C ASP A 250 8.49 3.33 -27.97
N TYR A 251 8.79 4.01 -29.08
CA TYR A 251 8.83 5.46 -29.16
C TYR A 251 7.51 5.95 -29.75
N VAL A 252 7.11 7.19 -29.41
CA VAL A 252 5.85 7.82 -29.86
C VAL A 252 5.61 7.68 -31.38
N THR A 253 6.68 7.59 -32.18
CA THR A 253 6.61 7.51 -33.64
C THR A 253 7.17 6.22 -34.26
N LYS A 254 7.78 5.33 -33.47
CA LYS A 254 8.45 4.12 -34.02
C LYS A 254 8.64 3.05 -32.95
N LYS A 255 8.44 1.78 -33.34
CA LYS A 255 8.93 0.62 -32.57
C LYS A 255 10.33 0.24 -33.07
N SER A 256 11.30 0.16 -32.17
CA SER A 256 12.66 -0.32 -32.52
C SER A 256 12.92 -1.66 -31.87
N HIS A 257 13.40 -2.62 -32.65
CA HIS A 257 13.99 -3.85 -32.11
C HIS A 257 15.18 -3.51 -31.21
N VAL A 258 15.25 -4.15 -30.05
CA VAL A 258 16.33 -3.98 -29.06
C VAL A 258 17.25 -5.19 -29.10
N ARG A 259 16.71 -6.38 -28.82
CA ARG A 259 17.40 -7.67 -28.93
C ARG A 259 16.40 -8.82 -28.83
N ASP A 260 16.85 -10.01 -29.21
CA ASP A 260 16.08 -11.23 -28.96
C ASP A 260 16.38 -11.78 -27.56
N VAL A 261 15.34 -12.20 -26.86
CA VAL A 261 15.40 -12.82 -25.53
C VAL A 261 14.87 -14.24 -25.59
N GLU A 262 15.46 -15.13 -24.80
CA GLU A 262 14.88 -16.45 -24.59
C GLU A 262 13.64 -16.34 -23.70
N ILE A 263 12.55 -16.90 -24.17
CA ILE A 263 11.30 -16.98 -23.42
C ILE A 263 11.07 -18.39 -22.89
N LEU A 264 10.19 -18.49 -21.90
CA LEU A 264 9.63 -19.76 -21.43
C LEU A 264 9.02 -20.52 -22.62
N SER A 265 9.02 -21.85 -22.55
CA SER A 265 8.22 -22.68 -23.44
C SER A 265 6.72 -22.48 -23.15
N PRO A 266 5.83 -22.74 -24.12
CA PRO A 266 4.38 -22.75 -23.88
C PRO A 266 3.98 -23.68 -22.74
N LYS A 267 4.66 -24.81 -22.57
CA LYS A 267 4.42 -25.75 -21.49
C LYS A 267 4.79 -25.18 -20.12
N GLU A 268 5.92 -24.49 -19.99
CA GLU A 268 6.31 -23.81 -18.75
C GLU A 268 5.34 -22.66 -18.40
N ALA A 269 4.94 -21.87 -19.40
CA ALA A 269 3.93 -20.82 -19.20
C ALA A 269 2.57 -21.41 -18.75
N PHE A 270 2.18 -22.55 -19.31
CA PHE A 270 1.00 -23.28 -18.87
C PHE A 270 1.14 -23.87 -17.45
N GLN A 271 2.36 -24.24 -17.02
CA GLN A 271 2.60 -24.63 -15.63
C GLN A 271 2.39 -23.45 -14.67
N LYS A 272 2.80 -22.24 -15.04
CA LYS A 272 2.48 -21.02 -14.24
C LYS A 272 0.98 -20.85 -14.05
N LEU A 273 0.20 -21.04 -15.12
CA LEU A 273 -1.27 -21.03 -15.05
C LEU A 273 -1.80 -22.11 -14.10
N LYS A 274 -1.28 -23.34 -14.17
CA LYS A 274 -1.64 -24.43 -13.23
C LYS A 274 -1.30 -24.13 -11.77
N GLN A 275 -0.23 -23.40 -11.53
CA GLN A 275 0.23 -23.03 -10.19
C GLN A 275 -0.49 -21.78 -9.65
N GLY A 276 -1.44 -21.21 -10.40
CA GLY A 276 -2.14 -19.99 -10.01
C GLY A 276 -1.27 -18.74 -10.09
N GLU A 277 -0.18 -18.76 -10.85
CA GLU A 277 0.70 -17.60 -11.04
C GLU A 277 0.13 -16.62 -12.07
N PHE A 278 -1.08 -16.15 -11.82
CA PHE A 278 -1.79 -15.15 -12.62
C PHE A 278 -2.87 -14.46 -11.77
N ASP A 279 -3.18 -13.22 -12.13
CA ASP A 279 -4.31 -12.49 -11.53
C ASP A 279 -5.61 -12.90 -12.26
N PRO A 280 -6.61 -13.46 -11.56
CA PRO A 280 -7.83 -13.97 -12.17
C PRO A 280 -8.85 -12.83 -12.35
N ILE A 281 -9.72 -12.96 -13.36
CA ILE A 281 -10.78 -11.97 -13.62
C ILE A 281 -11.92 -12.06 -12.58
N GLY A 282 -12.00 -13.15 -11.81
CA GLY A 282 -12.95 -13.34 -10.72
C GLY A 282 -12.53 -14.44 -9.75
N SER A 283 -13.35 -14.69 -8.74
CA SER A 283 -13.11 -15.75 -7.77
C SER A 283 -13.58 -17.10 -8.29
N PHE A 284 -12.72 -18.11 -8.21
CA PHE A 284 -13.10 -19.49 -8.53
C PHE A 284 -13.85 -20.15 -7.36
N LYS A 285 -14.80 -21.01 -7.70
CA LYS A 285 -15.56 -21.85 -6.79
C LYS A 285 -15.00 -23.28 -6.82
N ALA A 286 -15.21 -24.01 -5.74
CA ALA A 286 -14.83 -25.40 -5.68
C ALA A 286 -15.59 -26.21 -6.74
N GLY A 287 -14.84 -26.96 -7.57
CA GLY A 287 -15.39 -27.74 -8.69
C GLY A 287 -15.34 -27.02 -10.05
N ASP A 288 -14.94 -25.75 -10.09
CA ASP A 288 -14.75 -25.03 -11.35
C ASP A 288 -13.72 -25.74 -12.25
N THR A 289 -13.99 -25.74 -13.54
CA THR A 289 -13.11 -26.28 -14.58
C THR A 289 -12.70 -25.20 -15.55
N LEU A 290 -11.40 -24.98 -15.73
CA LEU A 290 -10.83 -24.08 -16.73
C LEU A 290 -10.42 -24.87 -17.97
N PHE A 291 -10.98 -24.53 -19.12
CA PHE A 291 -10.64 -25.13 -20.40
C PHE A 291 -9.74 -24.17 -21.20
N ILE A 292 -8.52 -24.62 -21.49
CA ILE A 292 -7.57 -23.88 -22.32
C ILE A 292 -7.68 -24.37 -23.77
N THR A 293 -8.20 -23.50 -24.64
CA THR A 293 -8.55 -23.81 -26.04
C THR A 293 -7.49 -23.38 -27.05
N LYS A 294 -6.76 -22.30 -26.77
CA LYS A 294 -5.66 -21.80 -27.61
C LYS A 294 -4.68 -20.96 -26.79
N TYR A 295 -3.49 -20.74 -27.34
CA TYR A 295 -2.61 -19.67 -26.92
C TYR A 295 -2.04 -18.93 -28.12
N ASN A 296 -1.73 -17.65 -27.92
CA ASN A 296 -0.94 -16.85 -28.83
C ASN A 296 0.18 -16.14 -28.08
N ILE A 297 1.21 -15.71 -28.81
CA ILE A 297 2.22 -14.80 -28.26
C ILE A 297 1.76 -13.38 -28.62
N ASP A 298 1.75 -12.52 -27.62
CA ASP A 298 1.51 -11.08 -27.77
C ASP A 298 2.61 -10.30 -27.05
N TYR A 299 2.47 -8.99 -26.94
CA TYR A 299 3.44 -8.12 -26.29
C TYR A 299 2.79 -7.24 -25.22
N TYR A 300 3.49 -7.11 -24.10
CA TYR A 300 3.11 -6.20 -23.01
C TYR A 300 4.26 -5.26 -22.68
N THR A 301 3.94 -3.99 -22.46
CA THR A 301 4.94 -2.97 -22.15
C THR A 301 5.31 -3.00 -20.67
N ASP A 302 6.59 -3.17 -20.40
CA ASP A 302 7.15 -3.16 -19.05
C ASP A 302 7.28 -1.75 -18.46
N THR A 303 7.65 -1.66 -17.19
CA THR A 303 7.76 -0.38 -16.48
C THR A 303 8.93 0.52 -16.91
N LYS A 304 9.82 0.06 -17.80
CA LYS A 304 10.86 0.86 -18.45
C LYS A 304 10.52 1.20 -19.91
N GLY A 305 9.32 0.85 -20.38
CA GLY A 305 8.85 1.14 -21.73
C GLY A 305 9.31 0.16 -22.80
N PHE A 306 9.74 -1.05 -22.41
CA PHE A 306 10.05 -2.11 -23.38
C PHE A 306 8.87 -3.05 -23.56
N SER A 307 8.48 -3.26 -24.81
CA SER A 307 7.44 -4.20 -25.21
C SER A 307 8.03 -5.61 -25.26
N GLN A 308 7.54 -6.48 -24.39
CA GLN A 308 8.08 -7.82 -24.15
C GLN A 308 7.06 -8.92 -24.43
N PRO A 309 7.52 -10.08 -24.90
CA PRO A 309 6.64 -11.20 -25.24
C PRO A 309 5.90 -11.74 -24.01
N ILE A 310 4.62 -12.03 -24.21
CA ILE A 310 3.74 -12.67 -23.24
C ILE A 310 2.97 -13.80 -23.94
N TYR A 311 2.61 -14.84 -23.18
CA TYR A 311 1.66 -15.83 -23.62
C TYR A 311 0.26 -15.37 -23.25
N VAL A 312 -0.66 -15.42 -24.20
CA VAL A 312 -2.08 -15.15 -23.95
C VAL A 312 -2.83 -16.45 -24.15
N PHE A 313 -3.34 -17.03 -23.05
CA PHE A 313 -4.14 -18.24 -23.08
C PHE A 313 -5.63 -17.87 -23.15
N GLU A 314 -6.37 -18.47 -24.07
CA GLU A 314 -7.83 -18.38 -24.03
C GLU A 314 -8.36 -19.39 -23.04
N VAL A 315 -9.12 -18.91 -22.06
CA VAL A 315 -9.67 -19.70 -20.96
C VAL A 315 -11.18 -19.64 -21.02
N HIS A 316 -11.83 -20.80 -20.93
CA HIS A 316 -13.29 -20.94 -20.79
C HIS A 316 -13.61 -21.55 -19.44
N LEU A 317 -14.51 -20.92 -18.67
CA LEU A 317 -14.96 -21.42 -17.38
C LEU A 317 -16.14 -22.39 -17.58
N ASN A 318 -16.04 -23.59 -17.02
CA ASN A 318 -17.11 -24.59 -16.95
C ASN A 318 -17.77 -24.94 -18.31
N ASP A 319 -17.01 -24.86 -19.41
CA ASP A 319 -17.47 -25.14 -20.79
C ASP A 319 -18.56 -24.16 -21.30
N SER A 320 -18.65 -22.97 -20.69
CA SER A 320 -19.51 -21.87 -21.11
C SER A 320 -18.76 -20.95 -22.08
N GLU A 321 -19.28 -20.77 -23.30
CA GLU A 321 -18.72 -19.79 -24.25
C GLU A 321 -18.87 -18.33 -23.77
N GLU A 322 -19.88 -18.07 -22.92
CA GLU A 322 -20.15 -16.73 -22.36
C GLU A 322 -19.14 -16.35 -21.26
N ASP A 323 -18.56 -17.33 -20.56
CA ASP A 323 -17.61 -17.13 -19.46
C ASP A 323 -16.17 -17.41 -19.92
N SER A 324 -15.72 -16.68 -20.94
CA SER A 324 -14.38 -16.82 -21.52
C SER A 324 -13.54 -15.55 -21.41
N TRP A 325 -12.22 -15.71 -21.27
CA TRP A 325 -11.29 -14.58 -21.24
C TRP A 325 -9.90 -14.91 -21.77
N SER A 326 -9.13 -13.86 -22.04
CA SER A 326 -7.71 -13.95 -22.40
C SER A 326 -6.85 -13.75 -21.16
N GLN A 327 -6.15 -14.80 -20.74
CA GLN A 327 -5.24 -14.77 -19.61
C GLN A 327 -3.81 -14.52 -20.07
N PRO A 328 -3.25 -13.31 -19.87
CA PRO A 328 -1.85 -13.05 -20.14
C PRO A 328 -0.96 -13.68 -19.05
N ILE A 329 0.17 -14.25 -19.49
CA ILE A 329 1.23 -14.82 -18.66
C ILE A 329 2.57 -14.31 -19.18
N SER A 330 3.38 -13.74 -18.29
CA SER A 330 4.73 -13.27 -18.63
C SER A 330 5.59 -14.41 -19.18
N ALA A 331 6.12 -14.24 -20.39
CA ALA A 331 6.97 -15.23 -21.04
C ALA A 331 8.44 -15.14 -20.60
N ARG A 332 8.76 -14.25 -19.65
CA ARG A 332 10.11 -14.10 -19.10
C ARG A 332 10.51 -15.36 -18.33
N LYS A 333 11.72 -15.85 -18.64
CA LYS A 333 12.39 -16.90 -17.85
C LYS A 333 12.77 -16.41 -16.46
#